data_AF-A0A7S1IEX8-F1
#
_entry.id   AF-A0A7S1IEX8-F1
#
_cell.length_a   1.000
_cell.length_b   1.000
_cell.length_c   1.000
_cell.angle_alpha   90.00
_cell.angle_beta   90.00
_cell.angle_gamma   90.00
#
_symmetry.space_group_name_H-M   'P 1'
#
loop_
_entity.id
_entity.type
_entity.pdbx_description
1 polymer ?
#
loop_
_entity_poly.entity_id
_entity_poly.type
_entity_poly.pdbx_seq_one_letter_code
_entity_poly.pdbx_strand_id
1 'polypeptide(L)'
;KGVAGTCPTTGSCVTTATSVVPTASYYTYLNEWLQTSTGDAYADHIQFTDSTNTSIKATRIPFAMIGSVTTDSNIAVAAMNGLRTAVAPYTSVSTIAYSYVFLFYEGFTVIKTETVRNIIIAGSCVFLVLVFLLANLLGALYVLTMVAAIDANILGYMYWIGLSFNSVTTICLLLAIGISVDYSVHICHAYLVNHGTRNERASKALNDLGGSVLNGGITTFLAILPLALSNSYVFQVFFKMFALIIGFGLFHGLLVLPVILSLIGPGSTPFPEGIYEDDNVTSKPEVPNALVLPYDGYPSTTPNYFVPSM
;
A
#
# COMPACT_ATOMS: atom_id res chain seq x y z
N LYS A 1 11.84 -26.52 36.99
CA LYS A 1 12.45 -27.57 37.84
C LYS A 1 11.52 -28.78 37.81
N GLY A 2 11.72 -29.68 36.85
CA GLY A 2 10.98 -30.95 36.79
C GLY A 2 11.59 -31.93 37.79
N VAL A 3 10.76 -32.54 38.62
CA VAL A 3 11.16 -33.65 39.49
C VAL A 3 11.48 -34.83 38.57
N ALA A 4 12.68 -35.41 38.73
CA ALA A 4 13.04 -36.63 38.00
C ALA A 4 11.97 -37.69 38.29
N GLY A 5 11.33 -38.22 37.23
CA GLY A 5 10.35 -39.29 37.37
C GLY A 5 10.97 -40.46 38.13
N THR A 6 10.26 -40.97 39.14
CA THR A 6 10.66 -42.18 39.84
C THR A 6 10.62 -43.36 38.87
N CYS A 7 11.70 -44.14 38.87
CA CYS A 7 11.85 -45.26 37.96
C CYS A 7 10.78 -46.35 38.22
N PRO A 8 10.25 -47.03 37.18
CA PRO A 8 9.30 -48.12 37.35
C PRO A 8 9.88 -49.24 38.22
N THR A 9 9.02 -49.85 39.05
CA THR A 9 9.39 -50.82 40.10
C THR A 9 9.79 -52.20 39.58
N THR A 10 9.84 -52.41 38.26
CA THR A 10 10.13 -53.70 37.63
C THR A 10 11.19 -53.55 36.53
N GLY A 11 12.44 -53.34 36.95
CA GLY A 11 13.60 -53.32 36.07
C GLY A 11 14.71 -52.48 36.67
N SER A 12 15.94 -53.00 36.71
CA SER A 12 17.09 -52.32 37.30
C SER A 12 17.31 -50.96 36.63
N CYS A 13 16.87 -49.89 37.29
CA CYS A 13 17.18 -48.55 36.87
C CYS A 13 18.67 -48.32 37.09
N VAL A 14 19.43 -48.25 35.99
CA VAL A 14 20.84 -47.90 36.04
C VAL A 14 20.92 -46.41 36.35
N THR A 15 20.95 -46.05 37.64
CA THR A 15 21.36 -44.72 38.09
C THR A 15 22.87 -44.61 37.94
N THR A 16 23.34 -44.57 36.69
CA THR A 16 24.71 -44.15 36.42
C THR A 16 24.81 -42.65 36.67
N ALA A 17 25.94 -42.21 37.20
CA ALA A 17 26.25 -40.83 37.55
C ALA A 17 26.23 -39.84 36.37
N THR A 18 25.87 -40.31 35.18
CA THR A 18 25.57 -39.55 33.98
C THR A 18 24.08 -39.68 33.71
N SER A 19 23.36 -38.56 33.76
CA SER A 19 21.91 -38.41 33.54
C SER A 19 21.42 -38.75 32.11
N VAL A 20 22.04 -39.72 31.43
CA VAL A 20 21.80 -40.08 30.03
C VAL A 20 21.38 -41.54 29.93
N VAL A 21 20.27 -41.80 29.25
CA VAL A 21 19.74 -43.16 29.03
C VAL A 21 20.57 -43.87 27.95
N PRO A 22 20.97 -45.15 28.15
CA PRO A 22 21.70 -45.91 27.14
C PRO A 22 20.92 -46.07 25.83
N THR A 23 21.60 -45.91 24.68
CA THR A 23 20.98 -45.94 23.34
C THR A 23 20.25 -47.26 23.05
N ALA A 24 20.79 -48.40 23.50
CA ALA A 24 20.19 -49.72 23.27
C ALA A 24 18.85 -49.92 23.99
N SER A 25 18.62 -49.22 25.11
CA SER A 25 17.43 -49.37 25.94
C SER A 25 16.48 -48.17 25.86
N TYR A 26 16.83 -47.15 25.07
CA TYR A 26 16.09 -45.88 24.99
C TYR A 26 14.62 -46.08 24.62
N TYR A 27 14.34 -46.80 23.53
CA TYR A 27 12.97 -47.03 23.07
C TYR A 27 12.16 -47.92 24.02
N THR A 28 12.79 -48.89 24.68
CA THR A 28 12.13 -49.73 25.69
C THR A 28 11.66 -48.87 26.85
N TYR A 29 12.54 -48.05 27.42
CA TYR A 29 12.19 -47.18 28.54
C TYR A 29 11.23 -46.06 28.13
N LEU A 30 11.35 -45.52 26.91
CA LEU A 30 10.42 -44.51 26.40
C LEU A 30 9.00 -45.07 26.30
N ASN A 31 8.84 -46.28 25.75
CA ASN A 31 7.54 -46.93 25.63
C ASN A 31 6.93 -47.28 26.99
N GLU A 32 7.75 -47.72 27.96
CA GLU A 32 7.29 -47.96 29.33
C GLU A 32 6.89 -46.65 30.02
N TRP A 33 7.67 -45.58 29.85
CA TRP A 33 7.37 -44.27 30.43
C TRP A 33 6.08 -43.67 29.85
N LEU A 34 5.83 -43.80 28.55
CA LEU A 34 4.60 -43.33 27.90
C LEU A 34 3.33 -44.01 28.43
N GLN A 35 3.43 -45.20 29.04
CA GLN A 35 2.30 -45.88 29.69
C GLN A 35 2.02 -45.38 31.11
N THR A 36 2.90 -44.55 31.68
CA THR A 36 2.69 -43.93 32.99
C THR A 36 1.80 -42.69 32.87
N SER A 37 1.12 -42.30 33.96
CA SER A 37 0.29 -41.09 33.99
C SER A 37 1.05 -39.80 33.69
N THR A 38 2.37 -39.78 33.93
CA THR A 38 3.22 -38.63 33.63
C THR A 38 3.66 -38.61 32.16
N GLY A 39 3.95 -39.77 31.57
CA GLY A 39 4.37 -39.88 30.18
C GLY A 39 3.22 -39.76 29.19
N ASP A 40 2.03 -40.24 29.55
CA ASP A 40 0.82 -40.15 28.73
C ASP A 40 0.49 -38.69 28.34
N ALA A 41 0.73 -37.73 29.25
CA ALA A 41 0.57 -36.31 28.99
C ALA A 41 1.47 -35.75 27.86
N TYR A 42 2.51 -36.48 27.45
CA TYR A 42 3.42 -36.12 26.36
C TYR A 42 3.33 -37.06 25.16
N ALA A 43 2.43 -38.05 25.17
CA ALA A 43 2.28 -39.00 24.07
C ALA A 43 1.99 -38.28 22.74
N ASP A 44 1.13 -37.26 22.76
CA ASP A 44 0.80 -36.42 21.59
C ASP A 44 1.96 -35.55 21.08
N HIS A 45 3.07 -35.48 21.82
CA HIS A 45 4.23 -34.67 21.44
C HIS A 45 5.23 -35.46 20.60
N ILE A 46 5.10 -36.78 20.56
CA ILE A 46 6.02 -37.68 19.88
C ILE A 46 5.29 -38.36 18.73
N GLN A 47 5.82 -38.22 17.52
CA GLN A 47 5.36 -38.95 16.36
C GLN A 47 6.37 -40.03 16.01
N PHE A 48 5.98 -41.30 16.15
CA PHE A 48 6.77 -42.43 15.71
C PHE A 48 6.69 -42.63 14.19
N THR A 49 7.72 -43.22 13.61
CA THR A 49 7.77 -43.53 12.17
C THR A 49 6.85 -44.69 11.83
N ASP A 50 6.82 -45.71 12.70
CA ASP A 50 6.10 -46.96 12.52
C ASP A 50 5.32 -47.33 13.80
N SER A 51 4.37 -48.27 13.68
CA SER A 51 3.59 -48.80 14.82
C SER A 51 4.40 -49.59 15.85
N THR A 52 5.68 -49.87 15.57
CA THR A 52 6.58 -50.59 16.48
C THR A 52 7.25 -49.68 17.50
N ASN A 53 7.07 -48.34 17.40
CA ASN A 53 7.67 -47.34 18.28
C ASN A 53 9.20 -47.46 18.44
N THR A 54 9.90 -47.85 17.37
CA THR A 54 11.36 -48.06 17.35
C THR A 54 12.15 -46.89 16.73
N SER A 55 11.45 -45.88 16.20
CA SER A 55 12.05 -44.70 15.58
C SER A 55 11.11 -43.50 15.70
N ILE A 56 11.66 -42.33 16.06
CA ILE A 56 10.91 -41.08 16.16
C ILE A 56 11.04 -40.31 14.85
N LYS A 57 9.90 -39.97 14.24
CA LYS A 57 9.81 -39.12 13.05
C LYS A 57 9.88 -37.64 13.40
N ALA A 58 9.14 -37.23 14.43
CA ALA A 58 9.09 -35.85 14.89
C ALA A 58 8.78 -35.81 16.39
N THR A 59 9.27 -34.77 17.06
CA THR A 59 8.90 -34.47 18.44
C THR A 59 8.79 -32.97 18.64
N ARG A 60 7.96 -32.53 19.58
CA ARG A 60 7.82 -31.11 19.95
C ARG A 60 8.12 -30.87 21.42
N ILE A 61 8.77 -29.74 21.69
CA ILE A 61 8.99 -29.26 23.06
C ILE A 61 8.15 -28.00 23.23
N PRO A 62 7.07 -28.04 24.03
CA PRO A 62 6.24 -26.86 24.25
C PRO A 62 7.01 -25.83 25.08
N PHE A 63 6.91 -24.57 24.68
CA PHE A 63 7.35 -23.42 25.45
C PHE A 63 6.29 -22.33 25.35
N ALA A 64 6.20 -21.49 26.37
CA ALA A 64 5.32 -20.33 26.37
C ALA A 64 6.19 -19.07 26.27
N MET A 65 5.81 -18.16 25.38
CA MET A 65 6.34 -16.80 25.40
C MET A 65 5.63 -16.03 26.50
N ILE A 66 6.39 -15.36 27.37
CA ILE A 66 5.89 -14.62 28.52
C ILE A 66 6.16 -13.12 28.32
N GLY A 67 5.30 -12.26 28.85
CA GLY A 67 5.48 -10.81 28.85
C GLY A 67 4.83 -10.11 27.65
N SER A 68 5.37 -8.95 27.28
CA SER A 68 4.79 -7.99 26.32
C SER A 68 4.84 -8.42 24.85
N VAL A 69 5.11 -9.69 24.56
CA VAL A 69 5.11 -10.28 23.20
C VAL A 69 3.72 -10.17 22.55
N THR A 70 2.65 -10.09 23.34
CA THR A 70 1.28 -9.93 22.85
C THR A 70 0.88 -8.47 22.59
N THR A 71 1.62 -7.50 23.14
CA THR A 71 1.26 -6.08 23.10
C THR A 71 2.16 -5.24 22.21
N ASP A 72 3.44 -5.62 22.06
CA ASP A 72 4.42 -4.89 21.25
C ASP A 72 4.94 -5.77 20.10
N SER A 73 4.72 -5.33 18.87
CA SER A 73 5.13 -6.05 17.67
C SER A 73 6.65 -6.13 17.50
N ASN A 74 7.43 -5.17 18.00
CA ASN A 74 8.89 -5.21 17.94
C ASN A 74 9.44 -6.26 18.92
N ILE A 75 8.88 -6.32 20.14
CA ILE A 75 9.24 -7.35 21.13
C ILE A 75 8.83 -8.73 20.61
N ALA A 76 7.66 -8.84 19.99
CA ALA A 76 7.17 -10.06 19.38
C ALA A 76 8.13 -10.63 18.32
N VAL A 77 8.56 -9.76 17.40
CA VAL A 77 9.54 -10.09 16.36
C VAL A 77 10.88 -10.47 16.97
N ALA A 78 11.35 -9.71 17.96
CA ALA A 78 12.61 -10.00 18.64
C ALA A 78 12.58 -11.35 19.36
N ALA A 79 11.48 -11.70 20.02
CA ALA A 79 11.29 -12.98 20.69
C ALA A 79 11.30 -14.14 19.68
N MET A 80 10.58 -14.01 18.56
CA MET A 80 10.58 -15.00 17.48
C MET A 80 11.99 -15.22 16.91
N ASN A 81 12.68 -14.14 16.57
CA ASN A 81 14.04 -14.21 16.02
C ASN A 81 15.05 -14.72 17.04
N GLY A 82 14.93 -14.34 18.30
CA GLY A 82 15.77 -14.83 19.40
C GLY A 82 15.63 -16.32 19.59
N LEU A 83 14.40 -16.85 19.56
CA LEU A 83 14.16 -18.29 19.64
C LEU A 83 14.73 -19.04 18.44
N ARG A 84 14.51 -18.54 17.21
CA ARG A 84 15.10 -19.14 16.01
C ARG A 84 16.63 -19.16 16.07
N THR A 85 17.23 -18.08 16.56
CA THR A 85 18.68 -17.97 16.74
C THR A 85 19.19 -18.94 17.82
N ALA A 86 18.44 -19.14 18.90
CA ALA A 86 18.81 -20.09 19.95
C ALA A 86 18.75 -21.55 19.49
N VAL A 87 17.85 -21.87 18.55
CA VAL A 87 17.67 -23.23 18.00
C VAL A 87 18.61 -23.50 16.82
N ALA A 88 19.03 -22.47 16.07
CA ALA A 88 19.86 -22.60 14.86
C ALA A 88 21.18 -23.40 15.02
N PRO A 89 21.91 -23.36 16.15
CA PRO A 89 23.15 -24.13 16.31
C PRO A 89 22.96 -25.66 16.35
N TYR A 90 21.75 -26.13 16.67
CA TYR A 90 21.45 -27.55 16.82
C TYR A 90 21.15 -28.19 15.46
N THR A 91 22.18 -28.37 14.64
CA THR A 91 22.05 -28.92 13.27
C THR A 91 22.03 -30.44 13.20
N SER A 92 22.41 -31.13 14.28
CA SER A 92 22.40 -32.60 14.38
C SER A 92 21.00 -33.20 14.33
N VAL A 93 19.97 -32.38 14.55
CA VAL A 93 18.55 -32.73 14.42
C VAL A 93 17.89 -31.59 13.64
N SER A 94 16.98 -31.90 12.71
CA SER A 94 16.25 -30.87 11.96
C SER A 94 15.26 -30.14 12.88
N THR A 95 15.74 -29.14 13.61
CA THR A 95 14.94 -28.38 14.59
C THR A 95 14.35 -27.11 13.99
N ILE A 96 13.07 -26.85 14.26
CA ILE A 96 12.39 -25.62 13.88
C ILE A 96 11.68 -25.00 15.08
N ALA A 97 11.72 -23.68 15.18
CA ALA A 97 10.94 -22.92 16.15
C ALA A 97 9.61 -22.48 15.51
N TYR A 98 8.49 -23.01 16.00
CA TYR A 98 7.18 -22.77 15.42
C TYR A 98 6.13 -22.35 16.47
N SER A 99 5.29 -21.41 16.06
CA SER A 99 4.03 -21.05 16.69
C SER A 99 3.12 -20.51 15.60
N TYR A 100 1.81 -20.77 15.68
CA TYR A 100 0.85 -20.22 14.71
C TYR A 100 0.95 -18.69 14.60
N VAL A 101 1.25 -18.01 15.72
CA VAL A 101 1.37 -16.55 15.76
C VAL A 101 2.60 -16.03 15.00
N PHE A 102 3.64 -16.86 14.79
CA PHE A 102 4.84 -16.47 14.04
C PHE A 102 4.53 -16.10 12.59
N LEU A 103 3.47 -16.66 12.00
CA LEU A 103 3.02 -16.29 10.66
C LEU A 103 2.69 -14.79 10.55
N PHE A 104 2.16 -14.20 11.61
CA PHE A 104 1.87 -12.76 11.66
C PHE A 104 3.13 -11.93 11.95
N TYR A 105 3.99 -12.40 12.84
CA TYR A 105 5.23 -11.70 13.21
C TYR A 105 6.22 -11.64 12.05
N GLU A 106 6.31 -12.68 11.23
CA GLU A 106 7.08 -12.64 9.99
C GLU A 106 6.63 -11.51 9.08
N GLY A 107 5.31 -11.29 8.94
CA GLY A 107 4.76 -10.15 8.23
C GLY A 107 5.25 -8.80 8.77
N PHE A 108 5.33 -8.65 10.09
CA PHE A 108 5.84 -7.42 10.72
C PHE A 108 7.34 -7.19 10.49
N THR A 109 8.13 -8.24 10.27
CA THR A 109 9.57 -8.08 9.98
C THR A 109 9.81 -7.50 8.59
N VAL A 110 8.99 -7.90 7.63
CA VAL A 110 9.17 -7.58 6.21
C VAL A 110 8.49 -6.27 5.83
N ILE A 111 7.42 -5.90 6.54
CA ILE A 111 6.54 -4.80 6.11
C ILE A 111 7.27 -3.47 5.91
N LYS A 112 8.15 -3.05 6.82
CA LYS A 112 8.82 -1.75 6.73
C LYS A 112 9.68 -1.66 5.46
N THR A 113 10.46 -2.71 5.19
CA THR A 113 11.35 -2.78 4.04
C THR A 113 10.56 -2.84 2.74
N GLU A 114 9.52 -3.67 2.68
CA GLU A 114 8.70 -3.80 1.47
C GLU A 114 7.87 -2.53 1.20
N THR A 115 7.36 -1.85 2.23
CA THR A 115 6.65 -0.57 2.03
C THR A 115 7.56 0.47 1.39
N VAL A 116 8.79 0.65 1.90
CA VAL A 116 9.74 1.61 1.33
C VAL A 116 10.12 1.21 -0.11
N ARG A 117 10.41 -0.07 -0.34
CA ARG A 117 10.73 -0.59 -1.68
C ARG A 117 9.58 -0.35 -2.67
N ASN A 118 8.35 -0.63 -2.26
CA ASN A 118 7.18 -0.47 -3.11
C ASN A 118 6.86 0.99 -3.40
N ILE A 119 6.99 1.89 -2.42
CA ILE A 119 6.83 3.34 -2.64
C ILE A 119 7.86 3.84 -3.65
N ILE A 120 9.12 3.43 -3.55
CA ILE A 120 10.17 3.84 -4.50
C ILE A 120 9.87 3.32 -5.91
N ILE A 121 9.50 2.04 -6.05
CA ILE A 121 9.17 1.45 -7.36
C ILE A 121 7.94 2.13 -7.95
N ALA A 122 6.84 2.26 -7.19
CA ALA A 122 5.62 2.89 -7.65
C ALA A 122 5.84 4.36 -8.03
N GLY A 123 6.54 5.13 -7.18
CA GLY A 123 6.90 6.52 -7.45
C GLY A 123 7.78 6.67 -8.69
N SER A 124 8.72 5.75 -8.93
CA SER A 124 9.54 5.75 -10.14
C SER A 124 8.70 5.48 -11.39
N CYS A 125 7.80 4.50 -11.35
CA CYS A 125 6.88 4.20 -12.45
C CYS A 125 5.97 5.40 -12.76
N VAL A 126 5.39 6.01 -11.72
CA VAL A 126 4.55 7.20 -11.86
C VAL A 126 5.35 8.36 -12.45
N PHE A 127 6.58 8.59 -11.99
CA PHE A 127 7.44 9.64 -12.54
C PHE A 127 7.72 9.43 -14.03
N LEU A 128 8.03 8.20 -14.46
CA LEU A 128 8.22 7.89 -15.87
C LEU A 128 6.96 8.21 -16.69
N VAL A 129 5.79 7.76 -16.22
CA VAL A 129 4.51 8.04 -16.88
C VAL A 129 4.25 9.55 -16.95
N LEU A 130 4.52 10.30 -15.88
CA LEU A 130 4.35 11.75 -15.83
C LEU A 130 5.26 12.48 -16.84
N VAL A 131 6.51 12.04 -17.00
CA VAL A 131 7.43 12.62 -17.99
C VAL A 131 6.90 12.44 -19.40
N PHE A 132 6.37 11.27 -19.74
CA PHE A 132 5.76 11.02 -21.05
C PHE A 132 4.46 11.80 -21.25
N LEU A 133 3.60 11.84 -20.23
CA LEU A 133 2.29 12.49 -20.31
C LEU A 133 2.39 14.01 -20.40
N LEU A 134 3.25 14.63 -19.58
CA LEU A 134 3.39 16.09 -19.52
C LEU A 134 4.38 16.63 -20.55
N ALA A 135 5.20 15.78 -21.15
CA ALA A 135 6.34 16.16 -22.01
C ALA A 135 7.22 17.27 -21.40
N ASN A 136 7.24 17.38 -20.06
CA ASN A 136 7.93 18.42 -19.31
C ASN A 136 8.50 17.84 -18.01
N LEU A 137 9.82 17.76 -17.94
CA LEU A 137 10.52 17.17 -16.79
C LEU A 137 10.28 17.94 -15.48
N LEU A 138 10.26 19.27 -15.53
CA LEU A 138 10.04 20.10 -14.34
C LEU A 138 8.60 19.95 -13.82
N GLY A 139 7.62 19.93 -14.72
CA GLY A 139 6.22 19.66 -14.37
C GLY A 139 6.05 18.31 -13.68
N ALA A 140 6.67 17.25 -14.25
CA ALA A 140 6.68 15.92 -13.66
C ALA A 140 7.33 15.90 -12.26
N LEU A 141 8.44 16.63 -12.06
CA LEU A 141 9.10 16.76 -10.77
C LEU A 141 8.23 17.49 -9.73
N TYR A 142 7.52 18.55 -10.12
CA TYR A 142 6.62 19.25 -9.21
C TYR A 142 5.46 18.35 -8.77
N VAL A 143 4.84 17.62 -9.70
CA VAL A 143 3.77 16.66 -9.40
C VAL A 143 4.27 15.55 -8.48
N LEU A 144 5.43 14.94 -8.79
CA LEU A 144 6.02 13.90 -7.93
C LEU A 144 6.30 14.43 -6.52
N THR A 145 6.78 15.68 -6.41
CA THR A 145 7.03 16.33 -5.11
C THR A 145 5.73 16.48 -4.30
N MET A 146 4.62 16.82 -4.96
CA MET A 146 3.31 16.89 -4.29
C MET A 146 2.87 15.52 -3.77
N VAL A 147 2.99 14.47 -4.59
CA VAL A 147 2.66 13.08 -4.19
C VAL A 147 3.50 12.65 -2.98
N ALA A 148 4.82 12.89 -3.01
CA ALA A 148 5.68 12.57 -1.88
C ALA A 148 5.31 13.36 -0.61
N ALA A 149 4.94 14.64 -0.75
CA ALA A 149 4.47 15.45 0.38
C ALA A 149 3.13 14.93 0.93
N ILE A 150 2.22 14.46 0.09
CA ILE A 150 0.94 13.86 0.51
C ILE A 150 1.19 12.59 1.32
N ASP A 151 2.03 11.69 0.84
CA ASP A 151 2.39 10.46 1.57
C ASP A 151 3.05 10.77 2.93
N ALA A 152 3.95 11.76 2.96
CA ALA A 152 4.55 12.23 4.21
C ALA A 152 3.51 12.79 5.19
N ASN A 153 2.52 13.56 4.69
CA ASN A 153 1.43 14.08 5.52
C ASN A 153 0.52 12.97 6.04
N ILE A 154 0.21 11.96 5.22
CA ILE A 154 -0.58 10.80 5.65
C ILE A 154 0.16 10.04 6.76
N LEU A 155 1.44 9.72 6.54
CA LEU A 155 2.28 9.04 7.53
C LEU A 155 2.39 9.82 8.84
N GLY A 156 2.54 11.15 8.76
CA GLY A 156 2.55 12.01 9.94
C GLY A 156 1.21 12.04 10.66
N TYR A 157 0.11 12.18 9.91
CA TYR A 157 -1.23 12.29 10.49
C TYR A 157 -1.72 10.96 11.09
N MET A 158 -1.27 9.81 10.56
CA MET A 158 -1.53 8.48 11.12
C MET A 158 -1.21 8.40 12.62
N TYR A 159 -0.16 9.09 13.07
CA TYR A 159 0.19 9.16 14.48
C TYR A 159 -0.91 9.84 15.32
N TRP A 160 -1.45 10.97 14.87
CA TRP A 160 -2.48 11.72 15.62
C TRP A 160 -3.83 11.01 15.63
N ILE A 161 -4.17 10.24 14.60
CA ILE A 161 -5.41 9.45 14.57
C ILE A 161 -5.27 8.06 15.20
N GLY A 162 -4.09 7.76 15.78
CA GLY A 162 -3.81 6.50 16.45
C GLY A 162 -3.86 5.29 15.50
N LEU A 163 -3.55 5.46 14.22
CA LEU A 163 -3.50 4.36 13.26
C LEU A 163 -2.13 3.69 13.29
N SER A 164 -2.13 2.39 13.54
CA SER A 164 -0.92 1.56 13.49
C SER A 164 -0.44 1.37 12.05
N PHE A 165 0.88 1.42 11.87
CA PHE A 165 1.51 1.02 10.62
C PHE A 165 1.46 -0.51 10.47
N ASN A 166 0.70 -0.99 9.48
CA ASN A 166 0.43 -2.39 9.22
C ASN A 166 0.17 -2.63 7.73
N SER A 167 -0.15 -3.87 7.35
CA SER A 167 -0.31 -4.26 5.94
C SER A 167 -1.44 -3.51 5.25
N VAL A 168 -2.52 -3.21 5.98
CA VAL A 168 -3.69 -2.48 5.45
C VAL A 168 -3.34 -1.01 5.19
N THR A 169 -2.68 -0.35 6.16
CA THR A 169 -2.26 1.05 5.98
C THR A 169 -1.18 1.19 4.91
N THR A 170 -0.32 0.18 4.75
CA THR A 170 0.65 0.10 3.64
C THR A 170 -0.04 0.04 2.28
N ILE A 171 -1.06 -0.80 2.11
CA ILE A 171 -1.83 -0.87 0.86
C ILE A 171 -2.48 0.50 0.58
N CYS A 172 -3.04 1.15 1.60
CA CYS A 172 -3.62 2.48 1.44
C CYS A 172 -2.59 3.53 1.01
N LEU A 173 -1.36 3.50 1.54
CA LEU A 173 -0.27 4.39 1.10
C LEU A 173 0.09 4.16 -0.36
N LEU A 174 0.17 2.90 -0.82
CA LEU A 174 0.41 2.61 -2.24
C LEU A 174 -0.74 3.12 -3.13
N LEU A 175 -1.99 2.99 -2.69
CA LEU A 175 -3.15 3.55 -3.39
C LEU A 175 -3.14 5.08 -3.40
N ALA A 176 -2.60 5.70 -2.34
CA ALA A 176 -2.46 7.15 -2.23
C ALA A 176 -1.64 7.73 -3.39
N ILE A 177 -0.55 7.07 -3.79
CA ILE A 177 0.29 7.49 -4.91
C ILE A 177 -0.55 7.64 -6.20
N GLY A 178 -1.39 6.65 -6.50
CA GLY A 178 -2.22 6.66 -7.71
C GLY A 178 -3.38 7.65 -7.65
N ILE A 179 -4.07 7.74 -6.52
CA ILE A 179 -5.23 8.64 -6.39
C ILE A 179 -4.79 10.10 -6.32
N SER A 180 -3.67 10.37 -5.64
CA SER A 180 -3.20 11.75 -5.43
C SER A 180 -2.53 12.35 -6.66
N VAL A 181 -1.86 11.54 -7.49
CA VAL A 181 -1.23 12.04 -8.70
C VAL A 181 -2.25 12.62 -9.66
N ASP A 182 -3.44 12.03 -9.75
CA ASP A 182 -4.52 12.49 -10.63
C ASP A 182 -4.94 13.93 -10.31
N TYR A 183 -5.05 14.28 -9.03
CA TYR A 183 -5.42 15.65 -8.62
C TYR A 183 -4.38 16.69 -9.04
N SER A 184 -3.09 16.31 -9.02
CA SER A 184 -1.98 17.23 -9.31
C SER A 184 -1.64 17.28 -10.80
N VAL A 185 -1.70 16.15 -11.50
CA VAL A 185 -1.29 16.05 -12.92
C VAL A 185 -2.25 16.80 -13.83
N HIS A 186 -3.55 16.78 -13.57
CA HIS A 186 -4.53 17.53 -14.36
C HIS A 186 -4.27 19.04 -14.30
N ILE A 187 -4.05 19.57 -13.10
CA ILE A 187 -3.74 20.98 -12.89
C ILE A 187 -2.39 21.36 -13.51
N CYS A 188 -1.36 20.52 -13.34
CA CYS A 188 -0.06 20.74 -13.96
C CYS A 188 -0.16 20.74 -15.49
N HIS A 189 -0.88 19.79 -16.08
CA HIS A 189 -1.10 19.72 -17.51
C HIS A 189 -1.81 20.98 -18.03
N ALA A 190 -2.90 21.41 -17.39
CA ALA A 190 -3.60 22.65 -17.79
C ALA A 190 -2.70 23.88 -17.65
N TYR A 191 -1.84 23.94 -16.64
CA TYR A 191 -0.83 24.99 -16.53
C TYR A 191 0.14 24.97 -17.72
N LEU A 192 0.62 23.80 -18.12
CA LEU A 192 1.57 23.63 -19.22
C LEU A 192 1.00 24.03 -20.58
N VAL A 193 -0.28 23.76 -20.83
CA VAL A 193 -0.95 24.08 -22.10
C VAL A 193 -1.38 25.55 -22.18
N ASN A 194 -1.70 26.17 -21.04
CA ASN A 194 -2.14 27.56 -21.01
C ASN A 194 -1.00 28.56 -21.32
N HIS A 195 -1.38 29.73 -21.87
CA HIS A 195 -0.48 30.81 -22.23
C HIS A 195 -0.62 32.04 -21.34
N GLY A 196 0.47 32.81 -21.25
CA GLY A 196 0.57 34.04 -20.46
C GLY A 196 1.69 33.97 -19.42
N THR A 197 1.65 34.89 -18.46
CA THR A 197 2.57 34.87 -17.32
C THR A 197 2.33 33.63 -16.45
N ARG A 198 3.30 33.26 -15.59
CA ARG A 198 3.15 32.12 -14.67
C ARG A 198 1.89 32.23 -13.80
N ASN A 199 1.57 33.44 -13.33
CA ASN A 199 0.38 33.71 -12.52
C ASN A 199 -0.92 33.52 -13.34
N GLU A 200 -0.96 34.06 -14.56
CA GLU A 200 -2.12 33.89 -15.45
C GLU A 200 -2.35 32.42 -15.79
N ARG A 201 -1.28 31.67 -16.08
CA ARG A 201 -1.36 30.25 -16.40
C ARG A 201 -1.84 29.42 -15.22
N ALA A 202 -1.37 29.71 -14.01
CA ALA A 202 -1.85 29.05 -12.80
C ALA A 202 -3.32 29.34 -12.52
N SER A 203 -3.75 30.60 -12.72
CA SER A 203 -5.16 31.00 -12.57
C SER A 203 -6.06 30.35 -13.63
N LYS A 204 -5.64 30.34 -14.90
CA LYS A 204 -6.37 29.66 -15.99
C LYS A 204 -6.48 28.16 -15.74
N ALA A 205 -5.39 27.49 -15.36
CA ALA A 205 -5.41 26.07 -15.04
C ALA A 205 -6.45 25.70 -13.95
N LEU A 206 -6.57 26.54 -12.92
CA LEU A 206 -7.55 26.34 -11.86
C LEU A 206 -8.98 26.62 -12.33
N ASN A 207 -9.19 27.64 -13.17
CA ASN A 207 -10.50 27.92 -13.77
C ASN A 207 -10.95 26.79 -14.72
N ASP A 208 -10.03 26.22 -15.49
CA ASP A 208 -10.33 25.21 -16.50
C ASP A 208 -10.63 23.84 -15.86
N LEU A 209 -9.80 23.41 -14.91
CA LEU A 209 -9.86 22.04 -14.37
C LEU A 209 -10.11 21.94 -12.86
N GLY A 210 -10.00 23.04 -12.10
CA GLY A 210 -10.15 23.00 -10.65
C GLY A 210 -11.51 22.46 -10.18
N GLY A 211 -12.60 22.88 -10.83
CA GLY A 211 -13.94 22.38 -10.53
C GLY A 211 -14.11 20.89 -10.84
N SER A 212 -13.53 20.42 -11.94
CA SER A 212 -13.57 19.00 -12.32
C SER A 212 -12.81 18.13 -11.32
N VAL A 213 -11.60 18.54 -10.93
CA VAL A 213 -10.77 17.85 -9.94
C VAL A 213 -11.44 17.82 -8.56
N LEU A 214 -12.01 18.94 -8.11
CA LEU A 214 -12.74 19.01 -6.84
C LEU A 214 -13.95 18.07 -6.82
N ASN A 215 -14.75 18.08 -7.88
CA ASN A 215 -15.88 17.17 -8.01
C ASN A 215 -15.43 15.70 -8.04
N GLY A 216 -14.32 15.40 -8.72
CA GLY A 216 -13.67 14.08 -8.69
C GLY A 216 -13.40 13.64 -7.25
N GLY A 217 -12.69 14.45 -6.46
CA GLY A 217 -12.41 14.15 -5.05
C GLY A 217 -13.66 13.99 -4.18
N ILE A 218 -14.70 14.82 -4.39
CA ILE A 218 -15.98 14.69 -3.67
C ILE A 218 -16.63 13.34 -4.00
N THR A 219 -16.67 12.93 -5.26
CA THR A 219 -17.27 11.64 -5.63
C THR A 219 -16.51 10.46 -5.04
N THR A 220 -15.18 10.51 -5.01
CA THR A 220 -14.36 9.48 -4.33
C THR A 220 -14.63 9.45 -2.83
N PHE A 221 -14.82 10.62 -2.20
CA PHE A 221 -15.17 10.69 -0.78
C PHE A 221 -16.55 10.08 -0.50
N LEU A 222 -17.54 10.39 -1.34
CA LEU A 222 -18.88 9.79 -1.23
C LEU A 222 -18.85 8.27 -1.42
N ALA A 223 -17.99 7.76 -2.30
CA ALA A 223 -17.84 6.33 -2.54
C ALA A 223 -17.32 5.55 -1.32
N ILE A 224 -16.47 6.17 -0.49
CA ILE A 224 -15.93 5.53 0.71
C ILE A 224 -16.81 5.72 1.96
N LEU A 225 -17.81 6.60 1.95
CA LEU A 225 -18.66 6.88 3.12
C LEU A 225 -19.29 5.62 3.76
N PRO A 226 -19.79 4.63 3.00
CA PRO A 226 -20.36 3.43 3.59
C PRO A 226 -19.38 2.65 4.49
N LEU A 227 -18.06 2.76 4.24
CA LEU A 227 -17.04 2.10 5.06
C LEU A 227 -16.99 2.67 6.48
N ALA A 228 -17.37 3.94 6.67
CA ALA A 228 -17.42 4.58 7.98
C ALA A 228 -18.45 3.94 8.91
N LEU A 229 -19.50 3.33 8.34
CA LEU A 229 -20.58 2.67 9.09
C LEU A 229 -20.22 1.25 9.51
N SER A 230 -19.03 0.75 9.13
CA SER A 230 -18.62 -0.61 9.44
C SER A 230 -17.98 -0.74 10.83
N ASN A 231 -18.27 -1.87 11.49
CA ASN A 231 -17.61 -2.29 12.73
C ASN A 231 -16.27 -3.02 12.49
N SER A 232 -15.94 -3.34 11.23
CA SER A 232 -14.68 -4.02 10.92
C SER A 232 -13.50 -3.05 11.00
N TYR A 233 -12.45 -3.44 11.73
CA TYR A 233 -11.20 -2.69 11.83
C TYR A 233 -10.65 -2.31 10.45
N VAL A 234 -10.63 -3.26 9.51
CA VAL A 234 -10.09 -3.05 8.16
C VAL A 234 -10.84 -1.91 7.46
N PHE A 235 -12.18 -1.96 7.46
CA PHE A 235 -12.99 -0.93 6.78
C PHE A 235 -12.87 0.45 7.43
N GLN A 236 -12.76 0.52 8.76
CA GLN A 236 -12.52 1.79 9.45
C GLN A 236 -11.16 2.39 9.12
N VAL A 237 -10.11 1.56 9.02
CA VAL A 237 -8.77 2.00 8.59
C VAL A 237 -8.83 2.52 7.17
N PHE A 238 -9.47 1.80 6.26
CA PHE A 238 -9.66 2.24 4.87
C PHE A 238 -10.37 3.60 4.80
N PHE A 239 -11.49 3.77 5.50
CA PHE A 239 -12.21 5.05 5.52
C PHE A 239 -11.32 6.20 5.99
N LYS A 240 -10.63 6.03 7.13
CA LYS A 240 -9.74 7.07 7.69
C LYS A 240 -8.59 7.40 6.73
N MET A 241 -7.92 6.38 6.19
CA MET A 241 -6.79 6.58 5.27
C MET A 241 -7.24 7.26 3.99
N PHE A 242 -8.33 6.81 3.35
CA PHE A 242 -8.83 7.41 2.12
C PHE A 242 -9.32 8.85 2.33
N ALA A 243 -9.93 9.15 3.47
CA ALA A 243 -10.30 10.53 3.81
C ALA A 243 -9.06 11.45 3.85
N LEU A 244 -7.94 10.98 4.40
CA LEU A 244 -6.67 11.73 4.38
C LEU A 244 -6.09 11.85 2.98
N ILE A 245 -6.11 10.77 2.18
CA ILE A 245 -5.62 10.76 0.79
C ILE A 245 -6.37 11.80 -0.04
N ILE A 246 -7.69 11.84 0.05
CA ILE A 246 -8.53 12.78 -0.69
C ILE A 246 -8.30 14.20 -0.17
N GLY A 247 -8.32 14.39 1.15
CA GLY A 247 -8.13 15.71 1.76
C GLY A 247 -6.78 16.35 1.42
N PHE A 248 -5.68 15.63 1.68
CA PHE A 248 -4.34 16.10 1.34
C PHE A 248 -4.12 16.16 -0.17
N GLY A 249 -4.70 15.22 -0.93
CA GLY A 249 -4.65 15.22 -2.39
C GLY A 249 -5.24 16.47 -3.01
N LEU A 250 -6.46 16.85 -2.60
CA LEU A 250 -7.11 18.07 -3.05
C LEU A 250 -6.36 19.32 -2.57
N PHE A 251 -5.88 19.33 -1.32
CA PHE A 251 -5.11 20.45 -0.78
C PHE A 251 -3.84 20.71 -1.58
N HIS A 252 -3.03 19.67 -1.83
CA HIS A 252 -1.79 19.81 -2.58
C HIS A 252 -2.03 20.07 -4.07
N GLY A 253 -3.01 19.40 -4.68
CA GLY A 253 -3.33 19.54 -6.11
C GLY A 253 -3.98 20.88 -6.48
N LEU A 254 -4.89 21.40 -5.65
CA LEU A 254 -5.66 22.61 -5.96
C LEU A 254 -5.12 23.90 -5.32
N LEU A 255 -4.32 23.81 -4.25
CA LEU A 255 -3.79 24.99 -3.57
C LEU A 255 -2.26 25.08 -3.68
N VAL A 256 -1.55 24.07 -3.20
CA VAL A 256 -0.08 24.13 -3.09
C VAL A 256 0.57 24.15 -4.48
N LEU A 257 0.14 23.25 -5.37
CA LEU A 257 0.72 23.13 -6.70
C LEU A 257 0.54 24.39 -7.56
N PRO A 258 -0.67 25.00 -7.70
CA PRO A 258 -0.81 26.25 -8.44
C PRO A 258 0.07 27.38 -7.91
N VAL A 259 0.24 27.49 -6.59
CA VAL A 259 1.11 28.51 -5.98
C VAL A 259 2.58 28.25 -6.31
N ILE A 260 3.03 27.00 -6.25
CA ILE A 260 4.41 26.65 -6.64
C ILE A 260 4.63 26.94 -8.14
N LEU A 261 3.69 26.57 -8.99
CA LEU A 261 3.76 26.81 -10.44
C LEU A 261 3.71 28.30 -10.80
N SER A 262 3.00 29.11 -10.02
CA SER A 262 2.94 30.56 -10.24
C SER A 262 4.26 31.26 -9.90
N LEU A 263 4.94 30.80 -8.84
CA LEU A 263 6.23 31.35 -8.41
C LEU A 263 7.39 30.87 -9.29
N ILE A 264 7.52 29.55 -9.44
CA ILE A 264 8.72 28.90 -10.01
C ILE A 264 8.43 27.91 -11.13
N GLY A 265 7.20 27.88 -11.67
CA GLY A 265 6.83 26.96 -12.74
C GLY A 265 7.61 27.16 -14.05
N PRO A 266 7.69 26.13 -14.90
CA PRO A 266 8.38 26.21 -16.18
C PRO A 266 7.79 27.34 -17.04
N GLY A 267 8.66 28.12 -17.70
CA GLY A 267 8.25 29.21 -18.59
C GLY A 267 7.38 28.70 -19.74
N SER A 268 6.60 29.58 -20.36
CA SER A 268 5.89 29.26 -21.59
C SER A 268 6.91 28.97 -22.69
N THR A 269 6.66 27.96 -23.53
CA THR A 269 7.43 27.80 -24.77
C THR A 269 7.29 29.09 -25.59
N PRO A 270 8.38 29.70 -26.07
CA PRO A 270 8.28 30.84 -26.97
C PRO A 270 7.55 30.39 -28.23
N PHE A 271 6.45 31.04 -28.58
CA PHE A 271 6.03 31.05 -29.97
C PHE A 271 6.99 31.97 -30.73
N PRO A 272 7.37 31.65 -31.98
CA PRO A 272 8.09 32.60 -32.80
C PRO A 272 7.25 33.88 -32.89
N GLU A 273 7.77 34.95 -32.30
CA GLU A 273 7.25 36.30 -32.43
C GLU A 273 7.43 36.71 -33.90
N GLY A 274 6.33 36.77 -34.67
CA GLY A 274 6.33 37.37 -36.00
C GLY A 274 5.74 36.54 -37.15
N ILE A 275 4.42 36.28 -37.16
CA ILE A 275 3.65 36.12 -38.41
C ILE A 275 2.34 36.96 -38.42
N TYR A 276 2.07 37.77 -37.39
CA TYR A 276 0.99 38.75 -37.46
C TYR A 276 1.45 40.08 -36.88
N GLU A 277 2.24 40.83 -37.68
CA GLU A 277 2.18 42.29 -37.62
C GLU A 277 0.77 42.67 -38.08
N ASP A 278 -0.11 42.94 -37.12
CA ASP A 278 -1.39 43.60 -37.36
C ASP A 278 -1.10 45.10 -37.55
N ASP A 279 -0.64 45.44 -38.75
CA ASP A 279 -0.68 46.81 -39.23
C ASP A 279 -2.13 47.18 -39.54
N ASN A 280 -2.60 48.22 -38.83
CA ASN A 280 -3.83 48.97 -39.01
C ASN A 280 -5.15 48.42 -38.43
N VAL A 281 -5.41 48.95 -37.23
CA VAL A 281 -6.67 49.61 -36.88
C VAL A 281 -7.42 50.17 -38.11
N THR A 282 -8.72 49.83 -38.17
CA THR A 282 -9.79 50.33 -39.07
C THR A 282 -9.84 49.84 -40.51
N SER A 283 -10.47 48.69 -40.74
CA SER A 283 -11.60 48.59 -41.69
C SER A 283 -12.36 47.28 -41.51
N LYS A 284 -13.69 47.35 -41.65
CA LYS A 284 -14.60 46.19 -41.70
C LYS A 284 -14.09 45.15 -42.71
N PRO A 285 -14.19 43.84 -42.44
CA PRO A 285 -13.87 42.86 -43.47
C PRO A 285 -14.97 42.89 -44.55
N GLU A 286 -14.59 43.34 -45.74
CA GLU A 286 -15.32 43.06 -46.98
C GLU A 286 -15.13 41.58 -47.31
N VAL A 287 -16.24 40.87 -47.52
CA VAL A 287 -16.24 39.45 -47.91
C VAL A 287 -15.75 39.36 -49.35
N PRO A 288 -14.66 38.63 -49.66
CA PRO A 288 -14.24 38.45 -51.04
C PRO A 288 -15.28 37.62 -51.80
N ASN A 289 -15.69 38.10 -52.97
CA ASN A 289 -16.51 37.34 -53.92
C ASN A 289 -15.77 36.05 -54.34
N ALA A 290 -16.03 34.96 -53.62
CA ALA A 290 -15.58 33.64 -54.00
C ALA A 290 -16.58 33.03 -55.00
N LEU A 291 -16.09 32.87 -56.23
CA LEU A 291 -16.43 31.87 -57.24
C LEU A 291 -17.68 31.02 -56.97
N VAL A 292 -18.76 31.39 -57.68
CA VAL A 292 -19.95 30.56 -57.90
C VAL A 292 -19.53 29.27 -58.62
N LEU A 293 -19.68 28.12 -57.95
CA LEU A 293 -19.79 26.83 -58.64
C LEU A 293 -21.29 26.49 -58.78
N PRO A 294 -21.77 26.09 -59.96
CA PRO A 294 -23.18 25.77 -60.15
C PRO A 294 -23.53 24.43 -59.49
N TYR A 295 -24.54 24.41 -58.63
CA TYR A 295 -25.11 23.20 -58.05
C TYR A 295 -26.43 22.88 -58.78
N ASP A 296 -26.44 21.79 -59.54
CA ASP A 296 -27.62 21.23 -60.20
C ASP A 296 -28.60 20.65 -59.17
N GLY A 297 -29.89 20.90 -59.40
CA GLY A 297 -30.95 20.75 -58.42
C GLY A 297 -31.42 19.32 -58.09
N TYR A 298 -32.12 19.21 -56.95
CA TYR A 298 -33.14 18.19 -56.68
C TYR A 298 -34.22 18.79 -55.75
N PRO A 299 -35.50 18.41 -55.86
CA PRO A 299 -36.63 19.21 -55.38
C PRO A 299 -36.97 18.98 -53.90
N SER A 300 -37.56 20.03 -53.33
CA SER A 300 -38.05 20.15 -51.96
C SER A 300 -39.26 19.26 -51.68
N THR A 301 -39.18 18.42 -50.65
CA THR A 301 -40.34 17.89 -49.92
C THR A 301 -40.13 18.07 -48.43
N THR A 302 -40.86 18.99 -47.82
CA THR A 302 -40.96 19.20 -46.37
C THR A 302 -41.94 18.21 -45.73
N PRO A 303 -41.70 17.74 -44.49
CA PRO A 303 -42.78 17.28 -43.63
C PRO A 303 -43.01 18.28 -42.49
N ASN A 304 -44.28 18.70 -42.38
CA ASN A 304 -44.84 19.42 -41.24
C ASN A 304 -44.79 18.56 -39.97
N TYR A 305 -44.26 19.08 -38.86
CA TYR A 305 -44.49 18.53 -37.53
C TYR A 305 -45.47 19.41 -36.75
N PHE A 306 -46.62 18.79 -36.46
CA PHE A 306 -47.72 19.23 -35.62
C PHE A 306 -47.27 19.33 -34.16
N VAL A 307 -47.61 20.43 -33.48
CA VAL A 307 -47.50 20.57 -32.02
C VAL A 307 -48.88 20.28 -31.41
N PRO A 308 -49.04 19.30 -30.49
CA PRO A 308 -50.25 19.18 -29.70
C PRO A 308 -50.11 19.94 -28.38
N SER A 309 -51.14 20.72 -28.07
CA SER A 309 -51.35 21.44 -26.81
C SER A 309 -51.81 20.50 -25.68
N MET A 310 -51.16 20.60 -24.52
CA MET A 310 -51.76 20.55 -23.19
C MET A 310 -50.96 21.44 -22.25
#